data_AF-A0A7V5BFR7-F1
#
_entry.id   AF-A0A7V5BFR7-F1
#
_cell.length_a   1.000
_cell.length_b   1.000
_cell.length_c   1.000
_cell.angle_alpha   90.00
_cell.angle_beta   90.00
_cell.angle_gamma   90.00
#
_symmetry.space_group_name_H-M   'P 1'
#
loop_
_entity.id
_entity.type
_entity.pdbx_description
1 polymer ?
#
loop_
_entity_poly.entity_id
_entity_poly.type
_entity_poly.pdbx_seq_one_letter_code
_entity_poly.pdbx_strand_id
1 'polypeptide(L)' 'MKNKIIIIGSILAAFALGYFLSPKAVAPSHSADHQHDSINETIYTCSMHPQIRQNEPGDCP' A
#
# COMPACT_ATOMS: atom_id res chain seq x y z
N MET A 1 -37.54 -13.64 21.18
CA MET A 1 -36.27 -14.36 21.42
C MET A 1 -35.62 -14.81 20.11
N LYS A 2 -36.39 -15.39 19.17
CA LYS A 2 -35.92 -15.85 17.86
C LYS A 2 -35.21 -14.76 17.02
N ASN A 3 -35.76 -13.54 16.98
CA ASN A 3 -35.15 -12.42 16.25
C ASN A 3 -33.81 -11.98 16.85
N LYS A 4 -33.68 -12.01 18.18
CA LYS A 4 -32.41 -11.69 18.86
C LYS A 4 -31.34 -12.74 18.54
N ILE A 5 -31.70 -14.01 18.44
CA ILE A 5 -30.78 -15.10 18.06
C ILE A 5 -30.30 -14.93 16.62
N ILE A 6 -31.20 -14.57 15.68
CA ILE A 6 -30.83 -14.31 14.28
C ILE A 6 -29.88 -13.11 14.16
N ILE A 7 -30.14 -12.02 14.89
CA ILE A 7 -29.30 -10.81 14.88
C ILE A 7 -27.90 -11.10 15.46
N ILE A 8 -27.82 -11.84 16.58
CA ILE A 8 -26.52 -12.20 17.18
C ILE A 8 -25.72 -13.10 16.23
N GLY A 9 -26.39 -14.04 15.56
CA GLY A 9 -25.77 -14.90 14.55
C GLY A 9 -25.20 -14.11 13.36
N SER A 10 -25.95 -13.14 12.83
CA SER A 10 -25.47 -12.34 11.69
C SER A 10 -24.30 -11.44 12.06
N ILE A 11 -24.30 -10.85 13.26
CA ILE A 11 -23.20 -10.02 13.76
C ILE A 11 -21.93 -10.85 13.94
N LEU A 12 -22.03 -12.03 14.57
CA LEU A 12 -20.89 -12.93 14.77
C LEU A 12 -20.31 -13.43 13.44
N ALA A 13 -21.17 -13.78 12.48
CA ALA A 13 -20.75 -14.23 11.16
C ALA A 13 -20.01 -13.11 10.39
N ALA A 14 -20.54 -11.88 10.40
CA ALA A 14 -19.90 -10.74 9.77
C ALA A 14 -18.56 -10.38 10.41
N PHE A 15 -18.48 -10.44 11.75
CA PHE A 15 -17.24 -10.18 12.49
C PHE A 15 -16.19 -11.26 12.22
N ALA A 16 -16.58 -12.54 12.18
CA ALA A 16 -15.68 -13.64 11.86
C ALA A 16 -15.17 -13.56 10.42
N LEU A 17 -16.04 -13.23 9.46
CA LEU A 17 -15.67 -13.04 8.06
C LEU A 17 -14.72 -11.84 7.90
N GLY A 18 -15.01 -10.72 8.55
CA GLY A 18 -14.15 -9.54 8.55
C GLY A 18 -12.78 -9.81 9.19
N TYR A 19 -12.73 -10.57 10.28
CA TYR A 19 -11.47 -10.96 10.92
C TYR A 19 -10.65 -11.91 10.06
N PHE A 20 -11.30 -12.84 9.35
CA PHE A 20 -10.63 -13.82 8.49
C PHE A 20 -10.12 -13.19 7.18
N LEU A 21 -10.86 -12.24 6.61
CA LEU A 21 -10.47 -11.53 5.39
C LEU A 21 -9.55 -10.33 5.65
N SER A 22 -9.37 -9.87 6.89
CA SER A 22 -8.46 -8.76 7.19
C SER A 22 -7.02 -9.25 7.17
N PRO A 23 -6.20 -8.89 6.17
CA PRO A 23 -4.77 -9.14 6.24
C PRO A 23 -4.22 -8.37 7.44
N LYS A 24 -3.62 -9.08 8.40
CA LYS A 24 -2.84 -8.48 9.50
C LYS A 24 -1.58 -7.83 8.92
N ALA A 25 -1.71 -6.67 8.30
CA ALA A 25 -0.61 -5.80 7.95
C ALA A 25 -0.66 -4.54 8.84
N VAL A 26 0.11 -4.63 9.92
CA VAL A 26 0.91 -3.58 10.59
C VAL A 26 0.27 -2.19 10.83
N ALA A 27 0.19 -1.87 12.13
CA ALA A 27 0.16 -0.59 12.85
C ALA A 27 0.30 0.75 12.07
N PRO A 28 -0.27 1.85 12.61
CA PRO A 28 -0.50 3.10 11.90
C PRO A 28 0.82 3.82 11.62
N SER A 29 1.03 4.27 10.38
CA SER A 29 2.14 5.15 10.03
C SER A 29 1.68 6.18 9.00
N HIS A 30 2.12 7.42 9.25
CA HIS A 30 1.92 8.63 8.47
C HIS A 30 1.81 8.46 6.94
N SER A 31 0.88 9.22 6.37
CA SER A 31 1.06 10.15 5.24
C SER A 31 2.11 9.86 4.17
N ALA A 32 1.67 9.98 2.91
CA ALA A 32 2.40 9.91 1.63
C ALA A 32 2.58 8.49 1.07
N ASP A 33 1.51 8.02 0.43
CA ASP A 33 1.55 6.92 -0.54
C ASP A 33 2.26 7.39 -1.82
N HIS A 34 3.52 6.98 -1.97
CA HIS A 34 4.18 6.85 -3.26
C HIS A 34 4.73 5.42 -3.35
N GLN A 35 3.83 4.47 -3.62
CA GLN A 35 4.19 3.09 -3.97
C GLN A 35 5.02 3.07 -5.27
N HIS A 36 6.35 3.08 -5.16
CA HIS A 36 7.25 2.77 -6.27
C HIS A 36 7.79 1.35 -6.12
N ASP A 37 6.88 0.37 -6.20
CA ASP A 37 7.26 -1.03 -6.38
C ASP A 37 7.51 -1.27 -7.87
N SER A 38 8.74 -1.02 -8.28
CA SER A 38 9.25 -1.53 -9.52
C SER A 38 10.70 -1.91 -9.31
N ILE A 39 11.03 -3.18 -9.53
CA ILE A 39 12.38 -3.58 -9.92
C ILE A 39 12.62 -2.95 -11.30
N ASN A 40 12.86 -1.65 -11.31
CA ASN A 40 13.34 -0.87 -12.43
C ASN A 40 14.53 -0.12 -11.86
N GLU A 41 15.69 -0.40 -12.45
CA GLU A 41 16.87 0.44 -12.31
C GLU A 41 16.48 1.93 -12.38
N THR A 42 16.73 2.66 -11.29
CA THR A 42 16.42 4.08 -11.23
C THR A 42 17.37 4.81 -12.16
N ILE A 43 16.87 5.20 -13.34
CA ILE A 43 17.64 6.01 -14.28
C ILE A 43 17.39 7.49 -14.00
N TYR A 44 18.42 8.15 -13.52
CA TYR A 44 18.46 9.59 -13.32
C TYR A 44 18.65 10.30 -14.65
N THR A 45 17.83 11.33 -14.89
CA THR A 45 17.96 12.17 -16.08
C THR A 45 18.14 13.63 -15.67
N CYS A 46 19.07 14.36 -16.30
CA CYS A 46 19.25 15.79 -15.99
C CYS A 46 18.10 16.61 -16.59
N SER A 47 17.35 17.36 -15.76
CA SER A 47 16.15 18.09 -16.20
C SER A 47 16.42 19.11 -17.31
N MET A 48 17.61 19.72 -17.34
CA MET A 48 18.03 20.65 -18.40
C MET A 48 18.66 19.95 -19.61
N HIS A 49 19.15 18.72 -19.43
CA HIS A 49 19.79 17.92 -20.47
C HIS A 49 19.22 16.49 -20.45
N PRO A 50 18.01 16.27 -21.00
CA PRO A 50 17.32 14.96 -20.93
C PRO A 50 18.08 13.81 -21.61
N GLN A 51 19.11 14.14 -22.41
CA GLN A 51 20.01 13.18 -23.04
C GLN A 51 20.99 12.53 -22.04
N ILE A 52 21.21 13.15 -20.88
CA ILE A 52 22.07 12.63 -19.83
C ILE A 52 21.25 11.64 -19.01
N ARG A 53 21.60 10.36 -19.08
CA ARG A 53 20.98 9.26 -18.33
C ARG A 53 22.05 8.57 -17.48
N GLN A 54 21.83 8.46 -16.18
CA GLN A 54 22.79 7.88 -15.23
C GLN A 54 22.07 6.90 -14.29
N ASN A 55 22.80 5.89 -13.82
CA ASN A 55 22.26 4.89 -12.88
C ASN A 55 22.36 5.36 -11.42
N GLU A 56 23.09 6.46 -11.19
CA GLU A 56 23.36 7.04 -9.87
C GLU A 56 23.17 8.56 -9.96
N PRO A 57 22.79 9.23 -8.87
CA PRO A 57 22.74 10.68 -8.83
C PRO A 57 24.16 11.27 -8.88
N GLY A 58 24.35 12.30 -9.69
CA GLY A 58 25.64 12.96 -9.85
C GLY A 58 25.51 14.35 -10.46
N ASP A 59 26.64 15.03 -10.62
CA ASP A 59 26.67 16.38 -11.17
C ASP A 59 26.37 16.35 -12.68
N CYS A 60 25.46 17.23 -13.12
CA CYS A 60 25.30 17.56 -14.53
C CYS A 60 26.48 18.44 -14.99
N PRO A 61 26.94 18.33 -16.25
CA PRO A 61 27.95 19.23 -16.80
C PRO A 61 27.52 20.69 -16.78
#